data_AF-A0A7H4PHT6-F1
#
_entry.id   AF-A0A7H4PHT6-F1
#
_cell.length_a   1.000
_cell.length_b   1.000
_cell.length_c   1.000
_cell.angle_alpha   90.00
_cell.angle_beta   90.00
_cell.angle_gamma   90.00
#
_symmetry.space_group_name_H-M   'P 1'
#
loop_
_entity.id
_entity.type
_entity.pdbx_description
1 polymer ?
#
loop_
_entity_poly.entity_id
_entity_poly.type
_entity_poly.pdbx_seq_one_letter_code
_entity_poly.pdbx_strand_id
1 'polypeptide(L)'
;MAMHFNENLDDNGEMHDINVTPFIDVMLVLLIIFMVAAPLATVDVKVNLPASSSQPQPRPEKPIYLSVKADKTMFLGNDPLPTRA
;
A
#
# COMPACT_ATOMS: atom_id res chain seq x y z
N MET A 1 63.50 38.20 23.68
CA MET A 1 63.08 38.44 22.28
C MET A 1 63.65 37.28 21.46
N ALA A 2 62.88 36.40 20.83
CA ALA A 2 61.45 36.35 20.56
C ALA A 2 60.97 34.89 20.66
N MET A 3 59.74 34.72 21.11
CA MET A 3 59.00 33.45 21.09
C MET A 3 58.80 32.99 19.65
N HIS A 4 59.00 31.70 19.39
CA HIS A 4 58.50 31.05 18.19
C HIS A 4 57.07 30.57 18.50
N PHE A 5 56.11 31.16 17.80
CA PHE A 5 54.69 30.86 17.99
C PHE A 5 54.32 29.50 17.42
N ASN A 6 53.48 28.84 18.19
CA ASN A 6 52.74 27.63 17.89
C ASN A 6 51.68 27.92 16.82
N GLU A 7 51.77 27.29 15.66
CA GLU A 7 50.66 27.15 14.71
C GLU A 7 50.24 25.68 14.69
N ASN A 8 49.40 25.33 15.66
CA ASN A 8 48.38 24.31 15.44
C ASN A 8 47.42 24.91 14.41
N LEU A 9 47.57 24.51 13.16
CA LEU A 9 46.52 24.67 12.15
C LEU A 9 45.79 23.35 12.09
N ASP A 10 44.69 23.34 12.83
CA ASP A 10 43.59 22.41 12.74
C ASP A 10 43.24 22.09 11.28
N ASP A 11 42.90 20.83 11.02
CA ASP A 11 41.53 20.43 10.69
C ASP A 11 41.52 19.20 9.77
N ASN A 12 41.46 18.03 10.42
CA ASN A 12 40.61 16.91 10.02
C ASN A 12 40.54 16.56 8.52
N GLY A 13 41.69 16.23 7.92
CA GLY A 13 41.76 15.52 6.63
C GLY A 13 41.35 14.03 6.71
N GLU A 14 40.54 13.63 7.69
CA GLU A 14 39.86 12.33 7.64
C GLU A 14 38.72 12.45 6.65
N MET A 15 38.98 12.08 5.39
CA MET A 15 37.92 11.84 4.42
C MET A 15 36.98 10.78 4.99
N HIS A 16 35.86 11.22 5.57
CA HIS A 16 34.74 10.38 5.92
C HIS A 16 34.08 9.91 4.61
N ASP A 17 34.70 8.93 3.97
CA ASP A 17 34.05 8.16 2.91
C ASP A 17 32.91 7.41 3.60
N ILE A 18 31.69 7.94 3.46
CA ILE A 18 30.51 7.26 3.99
C ILE A 18 30.49 5.91 3.30
N ASN A 19 30.52 4.81 4.05
CA ASN A 19 30.34 3.49 3.49
C ASN A 19 28.94 3.44 2.84
N VAL A 20 28.87 3.67 1.52
CA VAL A 20 27.62 3.75 0.76
C VAL A 20 26.99 2.37 0.62
N THR A 21 27.80 1.30 0.63
CA THR A 21 27.33 -0.08 0.44
C THR A 21 26.38 -0.54 1.56
N PRO A 22 26.71 -0.37 2.86
CA PRO A 22 25.75 -0.64 3.93
C PRO A 22 24.51 0.26 3.90
N PHE A 23 24.65 1.52 3.47
CA PHE A 23 23.51 2.44 3.40
C PHE A 23 22.51 2.03 2.33
N ILE A 24 23.00 1.64 1.15
CA ILE A 24 22.16 1.12 0.07
C ILE A 24 21.43 -0.16 0.52
N ASP A 25 22.09 -1.06 1.25
CA ASP A 25 21.47 -2.29 1.75
C ASP A 25 20.24 -1.98 2.64
N VAL A 26 20.37 -1.05 3.60
CA VAL A 26 19.24 -0.63 4.44
C VAL A 26 18.12 -0.01 3.61
N MET A 27 18.44 0.85 2.64
CA MET A 27 17.43 1.46 1.77
C MET A 27 16.73 0.42 0.88
N LEU A 28 17.46 -0.55 0.35
CA LEU A 28 16.90 -1.63 -0.47
C LEU A 28 16.00 -2.55 0.35
N VAL A 29 16.38 -2.88 1.59
CA VAL A 29 15.54 -3.64 2.52
C VAL A 29 14.21 -2.93 2.78
N LEU A 30 14.23 -1.61 2.99
CA LEU A 30 13.00 -0.82 3.17
C LEU A 30 12.11 -0.87 1.92
N LEU A 31 12.68 -0.78 0.73
CA LEU A 31 11.91 -0.90 -0.52
C LEU A 31 11.27 -2.29 -0.68
N ILE A 32 12.01 -3.35 -0.36
CA ILE A 32 11.49 -4.72 -0.40
C ILE A 32 10.34 -4.91 0.61
N ILE A 33 10.46 -4.36 1.83
CA ILE A 33 9.39 -4.41 2.84
C ILE A 33 8.11 -3.76 2.30
N PHE A 34 8.21 -2.57 1.70
CA PHE A 34 7.05 -1.91 1.09
C PHE A 34 6.44 -2.70 -0.08
N MET A 35 7.29 -3.31 -0.93
CA MET A 35 6.84 -4.15 -2.04
C MET A 35 6.09 -5.40 -1.56
N VAL A 36 6.51 -6.01 -0.45
CA VAL A 36 5.86 -7.20 0.14
C VAL A 36 4.60 -6.84 0.93
N ALA A 37 4.57 -5.66 1.58
CA ALA A 37 3.42 -5.23 2.36
C ALA A 37 2.21 -4.83 1.50
N ALA A 38 2.43 -4.24 0.32
CA ALA A 38 1.36 -3.82 -0.60
C ALA A 38 0.38 -4.94 -1.02
N PRO A 39 0.82 -6.15 -1.44
CA PRO A 39 -0.09 -7.24 -1.79
C PRO A 39 -0.85 -7.81 -0.59
N LEU A 40 -0.43 -7.56 0.66
CA LEU A 40 -1.18 -7.98 1.85
C LEU A 40 -2.43 -7.13 2.10
N ALA A 41 -2.61 -6.02 1.39
CA ALA A 41 -3.78 -5.14 1.52
C ALA A 41 -5.03 -5.66 0.78
N THR A 42 -5.02 -6.88 0.25
CA THR A 42 -6.23 -7.51 -0.30
C THR A 42 -6.99 -8.26 0.80
N VAL A 43 -8.17 -7.77 1.14
CA VAL A 43 -9.15 -8.52 1.94
C VAL A 43 -9.64 -9.72 1.14
N ASP A 44 -8.89 -10.82 1.22
CA ASP A 44 -9.31 -12.14 0.74
C ASP A 44 -10.41 -12.66 1.68
N VAL A 45 -11.62 -12.11 1.54
CA VAL A 45 -12.80 -12.77 2.12
C VAL A 45 -12.97 -14.06 1.33
N LYS A 46 -12.48 -15.17 1.88
CA LYS A 46 -12.69 -16.50 1.29
C LYS A 46 -14.19 -16.76 1.18
N VAL A 47 -14.75 -16.54 -0.01
CA VAL A 47 -16.14 -16.87 -0.30
C VAL A 47 -16.20 -18.36 -0.62
N ASN A 48 -16.55 -19.17 0.38
CA ASN A 48 -16.92 -20.56 0.15
C ASN A 48 -18.32 -20.58 -0.46
N LEU A 49 -18.42 -20.50 -1.79
CA LEU A 49 -19.69 -20.76 -2.47
C LEU A 49 -19.96 -22.28 -2.46
N PRO A 50 -21.14 -22.73 -1.97
CA PRO A 50 -21.52 -24.12 -2.14
C PRO A 50 -21.62 -24.47 -3.62
N ALA A 51 -21.31 -25.71 -3.99
CA ALA A 51 -21.53 -26.18 -5.35
C ALA A 51 -23.01 -26.07 -5.68
N SER A 52 -23.37 -25.18 -6.61
CA SER A 52 -24.76 -25.01 -7.02
C SER A 52 -25.20 -26.24 -7.81
N SER A 53 -26.23 -26.92 -7.35
CA SER A 53 -26.92 -27.98 -8.10
C SER A 53 -27.91 -27.42 -9.13
N SER A 54 -28.01 -26.10 -9.25
CA SER A 54 -28.95 -25.45 -10.18
C SER A 54 -28.41 -25.47 -11.59
N GLN A 55 -29.27 -25.78 -12.57
CA GLN A 55 -28.94 -25.55 -13.97
C GLN A 55 -28.56 -24.07 -14.19
N PRO A 56 -27.50 -23.78 -14.97
CA PRO A 56 -27.16 -22.41 -15.33
C PRO A 56 -28.37 -21.72 -15.96
N GLN A 57 -28.91 -20.70 -15.27
CA GLN A 57 -29.96 -19.88 -15.84
C GLN A 57 -29.37 -19.02 -16.95
N PRO A 58 -30.01 -18.92 -18.12
CA PRO A 58 -29.63 -17.95 -19.13
C PRO A 58 -29.68 -16.55 -18.51
N ARG A 59 -28.71 -15.70 -18.87
CA ARG A 59 -28.68 -14.32 -18.37
C ARG A 59 -29.97 -13.62 -18.82
N PRO A 60 -30.69 -12.93 -17.92
CA PRO A 60 -31.88 -12.18 -18.30
C PRO A 60 -31.51 -11.10 -19.32
N GLU A 61 -32.40 -10.86 -20.29
CA GLU A 61 -32.18 -9.85 -21.35
C GLU A 61 -31.98 -8.43 -20.78
N LYS A 62 -32.62 -8.15 -19.63
CA LYS A 62 -32.50 -6.88 -18.92
C LYS A 62 -31.75 -7.13 -17.61
N PRO A 63 -30.46 -6.79 -17.52
CA PRO A 63 -29.74 -6.86 -16.27
C PRO A 63 -30.29 -5.82 -15.30
N ILE A 64 -30.43 -6.22 -14.04
CA ILE A 64 -30.81 -5.33 -12.95
C ILE A 64 -29.53 -4.85 -12.26
N TYR A 65 -29.36 -3.55 -12.13
CA TYR A 65 -28.19 -2.95 -11.48
C TYR A 65 -28.52 -2.60 -10.04
N LEU A 66 -27.81 -3.19 -9.08
CA LEU A 66 -27.83 -2.78 -7.68
C LEU A 66 -26.61 -1.88 -7.42
N SER A 67 -26.85 -0.62 -7.09
CA SER A 67 -25.81 0.33 -6.71
C SER A 67 -25.84 0.57 -5.20
N VAL A 68 -24.70 0.41 -4.54
CA VAL A 68 -24.53 0.65 -3.10
C VAL A 68 -23.58 1.82 -2.92
N LYS A 69 -24.07 2.92 -2.34
CA LYS A 69 -23.26 4.11 -2.06
C LYS A 69 -22.58 3.99 -0.69
N ALA A 70 -21.57 4.81 -0.46
CA ALA A 70 -20.79 4.82 0.79
C ALA A 70 -21.64 5.15 2.03
N ASP A 71 -22.73 5.92 1.85
CA ASP A 71 -23.71 6.24 2.89
C ASP A 71 -24.70 5.08 3.17
N LYS A 72 -24.45 3.89 2.59
CA LYS A 72 -25.30 2.70 2.66
C LYS A 72 -26.68 2.85 2.00
N THR A 73 -26.89 3.93 1.23
CA THR A 73 -28.07 4.01 0.37
C THR A 73 -27.93 3.07 -0.81
N MET A 74 -29.04 2.42 -1.15
CA MET A 74 -29.09 1.43 -2.21
C MET A 74 -30.04 1.90 -3.31
N PHE A 75 -29.68 1.64 -4.55
CA PHE A 75 -30.48 1.96 -5.72
C PHE A 75 -30.63 0.72 -6.58
N LEU A 76 -31.84 0.46 -7.07
CA LEU A 76 -32.13 -0.54 -8.08
C LEU A 76 -32.37 0.17 -9.41
N GLY A 77 -31.39 0.13 -10.30
CA GLY A 77 -31.35 1.02 -11.46
C GLY A 77 -31.32 2.49 -11.00
N ASN A 78 -32.41 3.21 -11.25
CA ASN A 78 -32.57 4.61 -10.88
C ASN A 78 -33.46 4.79 -9.63
N ASP A 79 -34.07 3.71 -9.13
CA ASP A 79 -35.02 3.75 -8.04
C ASP A 79 -34.32 3.59 -6.69
N PRO A 80 -34.50 4.49 -5.72
CA PRO A 80 -33.95 4.33 -4.38
C PRO A 80 -34.67 3.22 -3.62
N LEU A 81 -33.90 2.32 -2.99
CA LEU A 81 -34.42 1.28 -2.12
C LEU A 81 -34.55 1.78 -0.67
N PRO A 82 -35.67 1.50 0.01
CA PRO A 82 -35.82 1.84 1.41
C PRO A 82 -34.90 0.98 2.28
N THR A 83 -34.00 1.61 3.03
CA THR A 83 -33.20 0.93 4.05
C THR A 83 -34.12 0.61 5.23
N ARG A 84 -34.43 -0.67 5.45
CA ARG A 84 -35.02 -1.11 6.72
C ARG A 84 -33.96 -0.98 7.81
N ALA A 85 -34.24 -0.16 8.81
CA ALA A 85 -33.49 -0.06 10.05
C ALA A 85 -33.58 -1.36 10.86
#